data_AF-K9UDT2-F1
#
_entry.id   AF-K9UDT2-F1
#
_cell.length_a   1.000
_cell.length_b   1.000
_cell.length_c   1.000
_cell.angle_alpha   90.00
_cell.angle_beta   90.00
_cell.angle_gamma   90.00
#
_symmetry.space_group_name_H-M   'P 1'
#
loop_
_entity.id
_entity.type
_entity.pdbx_description
1 polymer ?
#
loop_
_entity_poly.entity_id
_entity_poly.type
_entity_poly.pdbx_seq_one_letter_code
_entity_poly.pdbx_strand_id
1 'polypeptide(L)'
;MSEDTISTNNRSRSRVDSSWQDPDRAHELVKTEGGWKCQCCYRSWLKKPRAKCLGLPIVPGAAAESLRRGSWSGRSTRPAMQKTQAKVINWQDAISIDTALRSNLQLKHSTKPIAARRDPLGDPNFDLLFARTEFEECEPNFYPIASWDKNHRQGLKTLWEIGSKRLELKHGAKPAAVYFRSSHPDGECRWRLLYRVEDTQPVQPKYISNANLQSIYLISDGWLARIGEPDLLLDNPHGRYYAPMKMYALVRIEDFLSTHAQEYAEWLEGRGKRLAIARAIVAKSQATKLRIETQTQQCLQCASHSALLGGTCCAIYPLGLPTGVPLECYCPDFHPRAEHL
;
A
#
# COMPACT_ATOMS: atom_id res chain seq x y z
N MET A 1 15.85 -58.76 -33.57
CA MET A 1 17.07 -58.78 -32.74
C MET A 1 16.77 -57.99 -31.48
N SER A 2 16.97 -58.65 -30.33
CA SER A 2 17.10 -58.09 -28.97
C SER A 2 15.91 -57.26 -28.48
N GLU A 3 14.87 -57.82 -27.85
CA GLU A 3 14.83 -58.39 -26.49
C GLU A 3 15.64 -57.59 -25.47
N ASP A 4 14.93 -56.83 -24.62
CA ASP A 4 15.38 -56.52 -23.27
C ASP A 4 14.22 -56.62 -22.29
N THR A 5 14.40 -57.57 -21.38
CA THR A 5 13.50 -58.02 -20.33
C THR A 5 13.80 -57.23 -19.06
N ILE A 6 12.83 -56.54 -18.46
CA ILE A 6 12.99 -56.01 -17.10
C ILE A 6 11.98 -56.65 -16.15
N SER A 7 12.57 -57.41 -15.23
CA SER A 7 11.98 -58.20 -14.16
C SER A 7 11.21 -57.35 -13.15
N THR A 8 9.95 -57.72 -12.90
CA THR A 8 9.14 -57.21 -11.78
C THR A 8 9.37 -58.09 -10.56
N ASN A 9 10.03 -57.54 -9.54
CA ASN A 9 10.29 -58.24 -8.28
C ASN A 9 9.31 -57.73 -7.22
N ASN A 10 8.24 -58.49 -6.99
CA ASN A 10 7.29 -58.31 -5.90
C ASN A 10 7.91 -58.75 -4.56
N ARG A 11 8.13 -57.79 -3.65
CA ARG A 11 8.34 -58.08 -2.22
C ARG A 11 7.36 -57.27 -1.38
N SER A 12 6.20 -57.88 -1.14
CA SER A 12 5.23 -57.47 -0.14
C SER A 12 5.79 -57.76 1.26
N ARG A 13 6.42 -56.74 1.88
CA ARG A 13 6.70 -56.76 3.32
C ARG A 13 5.49 -56.18 4.07
N SER A 14 5.11 -56.91 5.09
CA SER A 14 4.02 -56.69 6.04
C SER A 14 3.99 -55.28 6.63
N ARG A 15 2.77 -54.72 6.71
CA ARG A 15 2.41 -53.54 7.51
C ARG A 15 2.81 -53.78 8.97
N VAL A 16 3.72 -52.95 9.48
CA VAL A 16 3.80 -52.63 10.90
C VAL A 16 3.01 -51.35 11.08
N ASP A 17 1.89 -51.46 11.78
CA ASP A 17 0.99 -50.36 12.13
C ASP A 17 1.66 -49.53 13.23
N SER A 18 2.38 -48.48 12.84
CA SER A 18 2.94 -47.49 13.79
C SER A 18 2.14 -46.20 13.69
N SER A 19 1.12 -46.06 14.54
CA SER A 19 0.33 -44.85 14.69
C SER A 19 1.14 -43.74 15.38
N TRP A 20 2.07 -43.14 14.65
CA TRP A 20 2.62 -41.84 15.00
C TRP A 20 1.63 -40.77 14.53
N GLN A 21 1.25 -39.87 15.45
CA GLN A 21 0.37 -38.75 15.12
C GLN A 21 1.09 -37.86 14.13
N ASP A 22 0.53 -37.81 12.93
CA ASP A 22 0.98 -37.00 11.81
C ASP A 22 1.01 -35.51 12.24
N PRO A 23 2.17 -34.83 12.27
CA PRO A 23 2.25 -33.40 12.52
C PRO A 23 1.50 -32.56 11.47
N ASP A 24 1.08 -33.18 10.36
CA ASP A 24 0.20 -32.59 9.34
C ASP A 24 -1.30 -32.82 9.61
N ARG A 25 -1.68 -33.42 10.76
CA ARG A 25 -3.09 -33.61 11.10
C ARG A 25 -3.78 -32.24 11.21
N ALA A 26 -4.64 -31.97 10.24
CA ALA A 26 -5.33 -30.70 10.11
C ALA A 26 -6.08 -30.34 11.40
N HIS A 27 -5.80 -29.15 11.92
CA HIS A 27 -6.45 -28.62 13.12
C HIS A 27 -7.90 -28.24 12.81
N GLU A 28 -8.81 -29.20 12.97
CA GLU A 28 -10.24 -29.01 12.73
C GLU A 28 -10.90 -28.20 13.86
N LEU A 29 -11.74 -27.22 13.47
CA LEU A 29 -12.47 -26.34 14.36
C LEU A 29 -13.92 -26.81 14.50
N VAL A 30 -14.34 -27.09 15.72
CA VAL A 30 -15.68 -27.55 16.06
C VAL A 30 -16.44 -26.46 16.79
N LYS A 31 -17.72 -26.29 16.47
CA LYS A 31 -18.61 -25.38 17.19
C LYS A 31 -19.09 -26.05 18.48
N THR A 32 -19.00 -25.34 19.60
CA THR A 32 -19.41 -25.71 20.96
C THR A 32 -20.39 -24.65 21.48
N GLU A 33 -21.07 -24.91 22.59
CA GLU A 33 -22.00 -23.93 23.20
C GLU A 33 -21.32 -22.60 23.57
N GLY A 34 -20.04 -22.64 23.96
CA GLY A 34 -19.24 -21.47 24.32
C GLY A 34 -18.46 -20.82 23.15
N GLY A 35 -18.69 -21.23 21.90
CA GLY A 35 -17.99 -20.71 20.72
C GLY A 35 -17.32 -21.81 19.89
N TRP A 36 -16.18 -21.53 19.27
CA TRP A 36 -15.42 -22.49 18.45
C TRP A 36 -14.26 -23.08 19.24
N LYS A 37 -13.97 -24.37 19.07
CA LYS A 37 -12.85 -25.06 19.73
C LYS A 37 -12.08 -25.91 18.73
N CYS A 38 -10.75 -25.90 18.78
CA CYS A 38 -9.92 -26.80 17.98
C CYS A 38 -9.88 -28.19 18.63
N GLN A 39 -10.17 -29.25 17.87
CA GLN A 39 -10.11 -30.62 18.41
C GLN A 39 -8.70 -31.06 18.79
N CYS A 40 -7.67 -30.59 18.07
CA CYS A 40 -6.29 -31.05 18.26
C CYS A 40 -5.59 -30.34 19.43
N CYS A 41 -5.70 -29.02 19.54
CA CYS A 41 -4.98 -28.23 20.56
C CYS A 41 -5.90 -27.58 21.61
N TYR A 42 -7.20 -27.89 21.59
CA TYR A 42 -8.22 -27.46 22.55
C TYR A 42 -8.41 -25.95 22.75
N ARG A 43 -7.81 -25.12 21.90
CA ARG A 43 -7.99 -23.65 21.88
C ARG A 43 -9.45 -23.31 21.62
N SER A 44 -9.99 -22.30 22.31
CA SER A 44 -11.36 -21.82 22.15
C SER A 44 -11.44 -20.35 21.73
N TRP A 45 -12.41 -20.02 20.87
CA TRP A 45 -12.68 -18.68 20.36
C TRP A 45 -14.18 -18.37 20.45
N LEU A 46 -14.55 -17.13 20.78
CA LEU A 46 -15.97 -16.72 20.80
C LEU A 46 -16.60 -16.71 19.39
N LYS A 47 -15.81 -16.40 18.35
CA LYS A 47 -16.21 -16.39 16.93
C LYS A 47 -15.27 -17.28 16.12
N LYS A 48 -15.73 -17.78 14.96
CA LYS A 48 -14.90 -18.65 14.09
C LYS A 48 -13.67 -17.86 13.63
N PRO A 49 -12.44 -18.30 13.94
CA PRO A 49 -11.25 -17.61 13.48
C PRO A 49 -11.15 -17.70 11.94
N ARG A 50 -10.73 -16.60 11.30
CA ARG A 50 -10.49 -16.55 9.84
C ARG A 50 -9.20 -17.28 9.45
N ALA A 51 -8.21 -17.30 10.32
CA ALA A 51 -6.94 -18.01 10.12
C ALA A 51 -7.02 -19.47 10.59
N LYS A 52 -6.23 -20.35 9.95
CA LYS A 52 -6.06 -21.74 10.39
C LYS A 52 -5.44 -21.77 11.79
N CYS A 53 -5.84 -22.74 12.61
CA CYS A 53 -5.27 -22.91 13.93
C CYS A 53 -3.81 -23.39 13.84
N LEU A 54 -2.90 -22.70 14.54
CA LEU A 54 -1.44 -22.98 14.53
C LEU A 54 -1.02 -24.22 15.32
N GLY A 55 -1.94 -24.83 16.05
CA GLY A 55 -1.68 -26.05 16.85
C GLY A 55 -0.76 -25.92 18.05
N LEU A 56 -0.39 -24.70 18.42
CA LEU A 56 0.50 -24.46 19.54
C LEU A 56 -0.22 -24.72 20.89
N PRO A 57 0.40 -25.42 21.85
CA PRO A 57 -0.15 -25.57 23.18
C PRO A 57 -0.31 -24.19 23.84
N ILE A 58 -1.45 -23.93 24.49
CA ILE A 58 -1.64 -22.76 25.36
C ILE A 58 -1.12 -23.12 26.74
N VAL A 59 -0.20 -22.31 27.24
CA VAL A 59 0.22 -22.39 28.64
C VAL A 59 -0.68 -21.45 29.43
N PRO A 60 -1.41 -21.95 30.45
CA PRO A 60 -2.16 -21.07 31.34
C PRO A 60 -1.18 -20.10 32.01
N GLY A 61 -1.43 -18.80 31.86
CA GLY A 61 -0.67 -17.76 32.55
C GLY A 61 -0.85 -17.92 34.06
N ALA A 62 0.26 -18.16 34.77
CA ALA A 62 0.40 -18.12 36.23
C ALA A 62 -0.77 -18.73 37.06
N ALA A 63 -0.86 -20.06 37.04
CA ALA A 63 -1.09 -20.86 38.25
C ALA A 63 -0.01 -21.94 38.41
N ALA A 64 1.17 -21.72 37.83
CA ALA A 64 2.27 -22.68 37.75
C ALA A 64 3.25 -22.61 38.94
N GLU A 65 2.85 -21.98 40.05
CA GLU A 65 3.69 -21.87 41.25
C GLU A 65 3.13 -22.63 42.47
N SER A 66 1.95 -23.26 42.37
CA SER A 66 1.34 -24.02 43.46
C SER A 66 1.53 -25.55 43.40
N LEU A 67 2.29 -26.08 42.44
CA LEU A 67 2.62 -27.52 42.35
C LEU A 67 3.92 -27.92 43.07
N ARG A 68 4.28 -27.20 44.14
CA ARG A 68 5.19 -27.71 45.17
C ARG A 68 4.36 -28.11 46.40
N ARG A 69 4.16 -29.42 46.54
CA ARG A 69 3.51 -30.16 47.65
C ARG A 69 2.01 -30.40 47.48
N GLY A 70 1.65 -31.66 47.32
CA GLY A 70 0.26 -32.11 47.40
C GLY A 70 0.08 -33.53 46.89
N SER A 71 0.40 -34.51 47.74
CA SER A 71 0.02 -35.92 47.58
C SER A 71 -1.47 -36.05 47.22
N TRP A 72 -1.76 -36.65 46.06
CA TRP A 72 -3.11 -37.10 45.69
C TRP A 72 -3.08 -38.62 45.58
N SER A 73 -3.44 -39.30 46.66
CA SER A 73 -3.77 -40.72 46.67
C SER A 73 -5.28 -40.86 46.40
N GLY A 74 -5.65 -41.15 45.17
CA GLY A 74 -7.03 -41.46 44.78
C GLY A 74 -7.04 -42.50 43.66
N ARG A 75 -7.36 -43.76 44.01
CA ARG A 75 -7.58 -44.84 43.03
C ARG A 75 -8.86 -44.56 42.27
N SER A 76 -8.73 -44.33 40.97
CA SER A 76 -9.82 -44.42 40.00
C SER A 76 -9.34 -45.28 38.85
N THR A 77 -9.90 -46.49 38.74
CA THR A 77 -9.74 -47.39 37.58
C THR A 77 -10.42 -46.76 36.36
N ARG A 78 -9.63 -46.10 35.52
CA ARG A 78 -10.00 -45.70 34.15
C ARG A 78 -9.21 -46.52 33.13
N PRO A 79 -9.76 -46.77 31.94
CA PRO A 79 -9.13 -47.61 30.94
C PRO A 79 -7.82 -46.99 30.46
N ALA A 80 -6.85 -47.86 30.14
CA ALA A 80 -5.51 -47.50 29.72
C ALA A 80 -5.52 -46.64 28.45
N MET A 81 -5.57 -45.31 28.63
CA MET A 81 -5.13 -44.38 27.61
C MET A 81 -3.61 -44.51 27.48
N GLN A 82 -3.16 -44.80 26.25
CA GLN A 82 -1.76 -44.71 25.87
C GLN A 82 -1.20 -43.37 26.38
N LYS A 83 -0.23 -43.43 27.30
CA LYS A 83 0.57 -42.28 27.72
C LYS A 83 1.37 -41.84 26.50
N THR A 84 0.84 -40.91 25.72
CA THR A 84 1.65 -40.10 24.83
C THR A 84 2.74 -39.50 25.69
N GLN A 85 4.00 -39.83 25.41
CA GLN A 85 5.15 -39.15 25.99
C GLN A 85 5.09 -37.70 25.48
N ALA A 86 4.35 -36.85 26.19
CA ALA A 86 4.40 -35.43 25.98
C ALA A 86 5.88 -35.04 26.12
N LYS A 87 6.48 -34.56 25.04
CA LYS A 87 7.82 -33.98 25.07
C LYS A 87 7.79 -32.96 26.19
N VAL A 88 8.49 -33.24 27.29
CA VAL A 88 8.52 -32.36 28.45
C VAL A 88 9.22 -31.10 27.98
N ILE A 89 8.42 -30.08 27.66
CA ILE A 89 8.93 -28.77 27.32
C ILE A 89 9.56 -28.24 28.60
N ASN A 90 10.88 -28.08 28.60
CA ASN A 90 11.54 -27.38 29.69
C ASN A 90 11.15 -25.90 29.61
N TRP A 91 10.18 -25.50 30.43
CA TRP A 91 9.67 -24.13 30.43
C TRP A 91 10.73 -23.09 30.85
N GLN A 92 11.83 -23.52 31.47
CA GLN A 92 12.96 -22.63 31.77
C GLN A 92 13.73 -22.20 30.51
N ASP A 93 13.62 -22.97 29.43
CA ASP A 93 14.28 -22.69 28.15
C ASP A 93 13.35 -21.97 27.16
N ALA A 94 12.10 -21.71 27.54
CA ALA A 94 11.14 -20.98 26.72
C ALA A 94 11.28 -19.48 26.97
N ILE A 95 11.61 -18.73 25.92
CA ILE A 95 11.78 -17.27 25.97
C ILE A 95 10.80 -16.60 25.00
N SER A 96 10.20 -15.48 25.40
CA SER A 96 9.41 -14.67 24.48
C SER A 96 10.32 -13.88 23.55
N ILE A 97 9.80 -13.47 22.39
CA ILE A 97 10.54 -12.60 21.47
C ILE A 97 11.01 -11.33 22.20
N ASP A 98 10.15 -10.66 22.98
CA ASP A 98 10.53 -9.45 23.71
C ASP A 98 11.73 -9.67 24.66
N THR A 99 11.69 -10.76 25.45
CA THR A 99 12.78 -11.08 26.39
C THR A 99 14.07 -11.46 25.65
N ALA A 100 13.97 -12.21 24.56
CA ALA A 100 15.13 -12.60 23.75
C ALA A 100 15.79 -11.38 23.12
N LEU A 101 14.99 -10.48 22.56
CA LEU A 101 15.46 -9.24 21.96
C LEU A 101 16.15 -8.34 23.00
N ARG A 102 15.56 -8.15 24.19
CA ARG A 102 16.21 -7.42 25.31
C ARG A 102 17.55 -8.03 25.72
N SER A 103 17.76 -9.31 25.43
CA SER A 103 19.01 -10.04 25.69
C SER A 103 19.96 -10.03 24.48
N ASN A 104 19.72 -9.18 23.48
CA ASN A 104 20.47 -9.12 22.22
C ASN A 104 20.50 -10.44 21.43
N LEU A 105 19.38 -11.17 21.45
CA LEU A 105 19.21 -12.43 20.74
C LEU A 105 18.22 -12.27 19.58
N GLN A 106 18.60 -12.69 18.37
CA GLN A 106 17.72 -12.72 17.20
C GLN A 106 17.21 -14.12 16.94
N LEU A 107 15.93 -14.22 16.58
CA LEU A 107 15.33 -15.50 16.21
C LEU A 107 15.89 -15.97 14.87
N LYS A 108 16.38 -17.21 14.80
CA LYS A 108 16.83 -17.84 13.56
C LYS A 108 15.72 -17.83 12.52
N HIS A 109 16.09 -17.68 11.25
CA HIS A 109 15.13 -17.70 10.16
C HIS A 109 14.32 -19.01 10.16
N SER A 110 13.00 -18.89 9.98
CA SER A 110 12.04 -20.01 9.88
C SER A 110 11.77 -20.80 11.17
N THR A 111 12.19 -20.30 12.35
CA THR A 111 11.84 -20.96 13.62
C THR A 111 10.33 -20.87 13.90
N LYS A 112 9.74 -22.00 14.31
CA LYS A 112 8.35 -22.08 14.77
C LYS A 112 8.29 -21.89 16.30
N PRO A 113 7.29 -21.17 16.82
CA PRO A 113 7.07 -21.08 18.27
C PRO A 113 6.78 -22.47 18.86
N ILE A 114 7.23 -22.71 20.09
CA ILE A 114 6.99 -23.96 20.82
C ILE A 114 5.71 -23.89 21.66
N ALA A 115 5.30 -22.68 22.03
CA ALA A 115 4.10 -22.44 22.82
C ALA A 115 3.57 -21.02 22.62
N ALA A 116 2.37 -20.76 23.15
CA ALA A 116 1.83 -19.42 23.27
C ALA A 116 1.34 -19.18 24.70
N ARG A 117 1.67 -18.03 25.26
CA ARG A 117 1.22 -17.56 26.57
C ARG A 117 0.20 -16.45 26.38
N ARG A 118 -0.90 -16.49 27.13
CA ARG A 118 -1.90 -15.42 27.10
C ARG A 118 -1.40 -14.23 27.92
N ASP A 119 -1.62 -13.01 27.43
CA ASP A 119 -1.28 -11.82 28.19
C ASP A 119 -2.05 -11.80 29.52
N PRO A 120 -1.38 -11.72 30.69
CA PRO A 120 -2.03 -11.64 31.98
C PRO A 120 -2.91 -10.38 32.16
N LEU A 121 -2.68 -9.32 31.39
CA LEU A 121 -3.48 -8.08 31.41
C LEU A 121 -4.75 -8.16 30.56
N GLY A 122 -5.04 -9.32 29.96
CA GLY A 122 -6.28 -9.55 29.22
C GLY A 122 -6.28 -9.03 27.79
N ASP A 123 -5.12 -8.63 27.26
CA ASP A 123 -4.98 -8.36 25.82
C ASP A 123 -5.31 -9.66 25.05
N PRO A 124 -6.15 -9.61 23.99
CA PRO A 124 -6.40 -10.76 23.11
C PRO A 124 -5.13 -11.31 22.43
N ASN A 125 -4.00 -10.61 22.50
CA ASN A 125 -2.72 -11.04 21.95
C ASN A 125 -2.07 -12.15 22.79
N PHE A 126 -1.39 -13.07 22.09
CA PHE A 126 -0.61 -14.14 22.72
C PHE A 126 0.87 -13.83 22.56
N ASP A 127 1.61 -13.93 23.66
CA ASP A 127 3.07 -14.00 23.64
C ASP A 127 3.49 -15.35 23.06
N LEU A 128 4.09 -15.33 21.88
CA LEU A 128 4.72 -16.52 21.31
C LEU A 128 6.02 -16.82 22.07
N LEU A 129 6.16 -18.07 22.51
CA LEU A 129 7.35 -18.57 23.19
C LEU A 129 8.14 -19.46 22.25
N PHE A 130 9.45 -19.28 22.24
CA PHE A 130 10.41 -19.99 21.41
C PHE A 130 11.45 -20.65 22.31
N ALA A 131 12.07 -21.73 21.86
CA ALA A 131 13.19 -22.31 22.59
C ALA A 131 14.40 -21.37 22.51
N ARG A 132 15.11 -21.15 23.62
CA ARG A 132 16.26 -20.23 23.68
C ARG A 132 17.37 -20.58 22.67
N THR A 133 17.55 -21.86 22.35
CA THR A 133 18.51 -22.36 21.36
C THR A 133 18.20 -21.95 19.91
N GLU A 134 16.97 -21.51 19.67
CA GLU A 134 16.52 -21.00 18.36
C GLU A 134 16.88 -19.53 18.15
N PHE A 135 17.51 -18.92 19.14
CA PHE A 135 18.05 -17.59 18.97
C PHE A 135 19.57 -17.66 18.79
N GLU A 136 20.09 -16.69 18.06
CA GLU A 136 21.51 -16.43 17.87
C GLU A 136 21.85 -15.06 18.46
N GLU A 137 23.06 -14.93 19.01
CA GLU A 137 23.54 -13.63 19.48
C GLU A 137 23.65 -12.70 18.28
N CYS A 138 22.97 -11.56 18.37
CA CYS A 138 23.16 -10.49 17.42
C CYS A 138 24.58 -9.94 17.55
N GLU A 139 25.25 -9.70 16.42
CA GLU A 139 26.53 -8.99 16.43
C GLU A 139 26.43 -7.70 17.27
N PRO A 140 27.42 -7.35 18.11
CA PRO A 140 27.33 -6.29 19.13
C PRO A 140 27.10 -4.85 18.61
N ASN A 141 26.85 -4.67 17.32
CA ASN A 141 26.63 -3.37 16.68
C ASN A 141 25.15 -2.95 16.59
N PHE A 142 24.22 -3.67 17.23
CA PHE A 142 22.82 -3.22 17.27
C PHE A 142 22.64 -2.03 18.20
N TYR A 143 21.82 -1.07 17.76
CA TYR A 143 21.37 0.03 18.60
C TYR A 143 20.65 -0.51 19.84
N PRO A 144 20.77 0.16 21.00
CA PRO A 144 20.11 -0.27 22.23
C PRO A 144 18.59 -0.35 22.01
N ILE A 145 17.95 -1.34 22.64
CA ILE A 145 16.49 -1.52 22.54
C ILE A 145 15.82 -0.65 23.60
N ALA A 146 14.98 0.28 23.16
CA ALA A 146 14.17 1.11 24.03
C ALA A 146 12.79 0.49 24.25
N SER A 147 12.32 0.54 25.50
CA SER A 147 10.91 0.26 25.84
C SER A 147 9.99 1.31 25.21
N TRP A 148 8.77 0.91 24.80
CA TRP A 148 7.78 1.85 24.23
C TRP A 148 7.16 2.79 25.28
N ASP A 149 7.37 2.53 26.56
CA ASP A 149 6.89 3.39 27.64
C ASP A 149 7.46 4.82 27.51
N LYS A 150 6.58 5.82 27.61
CA LYS A 150 6.91 7.24 27.43
C LYS A 150 8.01 7.70 28.39
N ASN A 151 8.03 7.17 29.61
CA ASN A 151 9.05 7.50 30.60
C ASN A 151 10.41 6.88 30.25
N HIS A 152 10.40 5.72 29.59
CA HIS A 152 11.60 4.97 29.21
C HIS A 152 12.20 5.40 27.86
N ARG A 153 11.46 6.16 27.04
CA ARG A 153 11.95 6.63 25.74
C ARG A 153 12.97 7.75 25.84
N GLN A 154 13.20 8.34 27.01
CA GLN A 154 14.30 9.30 27.25
C GLN A 154 14.40 10.40 26.17
N GLY A 155 13.26 10.93 25.72
CA GLY A 155 13.22 11.97 24.68
C GLY A 155 13.39 11.48 23.23
N LEU A 156 13.60 10.18 23.01
CA LEU A 156 13.73 9.58 21.69
C LEU A 156 12.40 9.57 20.92
N LYS A 157 12.50 9.81 19.60
CA LYS A 157 11.36 9.91 18.69
C LYS A 157 11.56 9.02 17.46
N THR A 158 10.46 8.50 16.96
CA THR A 158 10.41 7.82 15.66
C THR A 158 10.48 8.84 14.52
N LEU A 159 10.88 8.41 13.32
CA LEU A 159 10.83 9.26 12.12
C LEU A 159 9.46 9.89 11.89
N TRP A 160 8.38 9.14 12.15
CA TRP A 160 7.02 9.65 11.99
C TRP A 160 6.69 10.75 13.01
N GLU A 161 7.08 10.58 14.28
CA GLU A 161 6.89 11.60 15.33
C GLU A 161 7.76 12.85 15.10
N ILE A 162 8.93 12.67 14.48
CA ILE A 162 9.81 13.78 14.05
C ILE A 162 9.14 14.55 12.91
N GLY A 163 8.68 13.84 11.88
CA GLY A 163 7.99 14.44 10.73
C GLY A 163 6.68 15.15 11.11
N SER A 164 5.90 14.59 12.04
CA SER A 164 4.66 15.24 12.50
C SER A 164 4.89 16.57 13.24
N LYS A 165 6.11 16.79 13.74
CA LYS A 165 6.55 18.05 14.34
C LYS A 165 7.25 19.00 13.35
N ARG A 166 7.24 18.69 12.04
CA ARG A 166 7.97 19.44 11.00
C ARG A 166 9.47 19.55 11.27
N LEU A 167 10.03 18.47 11.81
CA LEU A 167 11.47 18.30 11.99
C LEU A 167 11.98 17.26 10.98
N GLU A 168 13.24 17.39 10.57
CA GLU A 168 13.97 16.40 9.79
C GLU A 168 15.27 16.04 10.51
N LEU A 169 15.83 14.88 10.18
CA LEU A 169 17.13 14.49 10.73
C LEU A 169 18.24 15.33 10.11
N LYS A 170 19.19 15.76 10.94
CA LYS A 170 20.46 16.34 10.47
C LYS A 170 21.19 15.33 9.58
N HIS A 171 21.95 15.84 8.61
CA HIS A 171 22.74 14.98 7.74
C HIS A 171 23.72 14.12 8.57
N GLY A 172 23.67 12.80 8.38
CA GLY A 172 24.50 11.84 9.13
C GLY A 172 23.99 11.45 10.52
N ALA A 173 22.78 11.88 10.94
CA ALA A 173 22.20 11.47 12.20
C ALA A 173 22.05 9.94 12.28
N LYS A 174 22.67 9.34 13.29
CA LYS A 174 22.56 7.90 13.56
C LYS A 174 21.37 7.63 14.49
N PRO A 175 20.67 6.49 14.31
CA PRO A 175 19.71 6.03 15.31
C PRO A 175 20.38 5.93 16.69
N ALA A 176 19.67 6.37 17.72
CA ALA A 176 20.14 6.24 19.10
C ALA A 176 19.63 4.95 19.75
N ALA A 177 18.51 4.41 19.27
CA ALA A 177 17.92 3.18 19.74
C ALA A 177 17.03 2.55 18.65
N VAL A 178 16.58 1.33 18.92
CA VAL A 178 15.46 0.70 18.20
C VAL A 178 14.35 0.36 19.17
N TYR A 179 13.12 0.36 18.69
CA TYR A 179 12.02 -0.23 19.44
C TYR A 179 11.24 -1.19 18.57
N PHE A 180 10.72 -2.22 19.22
CA PHE A 180 9.84 -3.20 18.61
C PHE A 180 8.39 -2.76 18.80
N ARG A 181 7.63 -2.64 17.71
CA ARG A 181 6.18 -2.42 17.79
C ARG A 181 5.44 -3.65 17.28
N SER A 182 4.74 -4.32 18.18
CA SER A 182 3.67 -5.26 17.83
C SER A 182 2.36 -4.48 17.74
N SER A 183 2.21 -3.63 16.72
CA SER A 183 0.94 -2.94 16.52
C SER A 183 0.54 -2.93 15.06
N HIS A 184 -0.01 -4.05 14.63
CA HIS A 184 -0.98 -4.04 13.55
C HIS A 184 -2.02 -5.14 13.84
N PRO A 185 -3.31 -4.91 13.57
CA PRO A 185 -4.31 -5.98 13.53
C PRO A 185 -3.92 -7.08 12.52
N ASP A 186 -3.02 -6.78 11.59
CA ASP A 186 -2.49 -7.70 10.59
C ASP A 186 -1.32 -8.55 11.10
N GLY A 187 -0.91 -8.38 12.37
CA GLY A 187 0.15 -9.17 13.01
C GLY A 187 1.58 -8.80 12.58
N GLU A 188 1.74 -7.75 11.79
CA GLU A 188 3.06 -7.31 11.38
C GLU A 188 3.86 -6.71 12.53
N CYS A 189 4.94 -7.40 12.86
CA CYS A 189 5.93 -6.95 13.82
C CYS A 189 7.04 -6.21 13.07
N ARG A 190 7.26 -4.93 13.41
CA ARG A 190 8.29 -4.13 12.75
C ARG A 190 9.17 -3.42 13.77
N TRP A 191 10.48 -3.53 13.56
CA TRP A 191 11.47 -2.68 14.19
C TRP A 191 11.39 -1.27 13.65
N ARG A 192 11.58 -0.31 14.54
CA ARG A 192 11.53 1.10 14.21
C ARG A 192 12.71 1.80 14.86
N LEU A 193 13.42 2.58 14.06
CA LEU A 193 14.55 3.38 14.50
C LEU A 193 14.05 4.57 15.33
N LEU A 194 14.80 4.86 16.39
CA LEU A 194 14.58 5.99 17.28
C LEU A 194 15.76 6.94 17.22
N TYR A 195 15.47 8.24 17.22
CA TYR A 195 16.45 9.31 17.12
C TYR A 195 16.26 10.31 18.25
N ARG A 196 17.33 11.01 18.63
CA ARG A 196 17.24 12.10 19.61
C ARG A 196 16.65 13.34 18.95
N VAL A 197 15.97 14.17 19.73
CA VAL A 197 15.43 15.44 19.20
C VAL A 197 16.57 16.40 18.89
N GLU A 198 17.69 16.35 19.62
CA GLU A 198 18.88 17.17 19.32
C GLU A 198 19.50 16.86 17.94
N ASP A 199 19.28 15.65 17.41
CA ASP A 199 19.74 15.21 16.08
C ASP A 199 18.80 15.66 14.96
N THR A 200 17.77 16.44 15.29
CA THR A 200 16.82 16.98 14.32
C THR A 200 17.08 18.46 14.06
N GLN A 201 16.59 18.93 12.92
CA GLN A 201 16.55 20.33 12.52
C GLN A 201 15.15 20.66 11.99
N PRO A 202 14.70 21.93 12.04
CA PRO A 202 13.47 22.34 11.38
C PRO A 202 13.52 21.98 9.90
N VAL A 203 12.44 21.37 9.38
CA VAL A 203 12.30 21.13 7.94
C VAL A 203 12.35 22.50 7.26
N GLN A 204 13.35 22.70 6.41
CA GLN A 204 13.40 23.87 5.54
C GLN A 204 12.06 23.98 4.81
N PRO A 205 11.35 25.12 4.88
CA PRO A 205 10.08 25.27 4.21
C PRO A 205 10.28 24.95 2.72
N LYS A 206 9.55 23.96 2.23
CA LYS A 206 9.55 23.66 0.80
C LYS A 206 8.81 24.79 0.10
N TYR A 207 9.46 25.43 -0.85
CA TYR A 207 8.84 26.46 -1.67
C TYR A 207 8.45 25.90 -3.03
N ILE A 208 7.36 26.42 -3.59
CA ILE A 208 6.84 26.08 -4.90
C ILE A 208 6.62 27.37 -5.70
N SER A 209 7.03 27.37 -6.98
CA SER A 209 6.88 28.53 -7.84
C SER A 209 5.43 28.72 -8.27
N ASN A 210 5.06 29.95 -8.65
CA ASN A 210 3.74 30.25 -9.20
C ASN A 210 3.35 29.28 -10.34
N ALA A 211 4.22 29.11 -11.34
CA ALA A 211 3.96 28.21 -12.47
C ALA A 211 3.71 26.75 -12.03
N ASN A 212 4.44 26.27 -11.01
CA ASN A 212 4.25 24.92 -10.48
C ASN A 212 2.95 24.80 -9.66
N LEU A 213 2.53 25.85 -8.95
CA LEU A 213 1.21 25.86 -8.29
C LEU A 213 0.08 25.74 -9.30
N GLN A 214 0.17 26.47 -10.40
CA GLN A 214 -0.85 26.44 -11.46
C GLN A 214 -0.91 25.09 -12.17
N SER A 215 0.22 24.38 -12.31
CA SER A 215 0.28 23.09 -13.01
C SER A 215 0.00 21.89 -12.11
N ILE A 216 0.61 21.82 -10.92
CA ILE A 216 0.50 20.69 -9.99
C ILE A 216 -0.81 20.78 -9.21
N TYR A 217 -1.06 21.94 -8.61
CA TYR A 217 -2.25 22.14 -7.79
C TYR A 217 -3.40 22.70 -8.60
N LEU A 218 -3.28 22.95 -9.91
CA LEU A 218 -4.37 23.48 -10.73
C LEU A 218 -4.96 24.79 -10.19
N ILE A 219 -4.19 25.60 -9.46
CA ILE A 219 -4.66 26.87 -8.88
C ILE A 219 -4.72 27.95 -9.98
N SER A 220 -5.78 28.76 -10.04
CA SER A 220 -5.85 29.90 -10.96
C SER A 220 -5.30 31.19 -10.35
N ASP A 221 -5.06 32.22 -11.17
CA ASP A 221 -4.61 33.54 -10.69
C ASP A 221 -5.56 34.16 -9.66
N GLY A 222 -6.87 33.94 -9.80
CA GLY A 222 -7.86 34.41 -8.81
C GLY A 222 -7.71 33.72 -7.45
N TRP A 223 -7.34 32.44 -7.42
CA TRP A 223 -7.03 31.74 -6.17
C TRP A 223 -5.67 32.16 -5.59
N LEU A 224 -4.67 32.40 -6.45
CA LEU A 224 -3.38 32.95 -6.01
C LEU A 224 -3.53 34.35 -5.39
N ALA A 225 -4.38 35.20 -5.96
CA ALA A 225 -4.69 36.51 -5.37
C ALA A 225 -5.32 36.39 -3.97
N ARG A 226 -6.11 35.34 -3.71
CA ARG A 226 -6.68 35.06 -2.38
C ARG A 226 -5.65 34.51 -1.38
N ILE A 227 -4.67 33.75 -1.87
CA ILE A 227 -3.55 33.28 -1.05
C ILE A 227 -2.68 34.46 -0.60
N GLY A 228 -2.55 35.48 -1.46
CA GLY A 228 -1.86 36.73 -1.17
C GLY A 228 -0.43 36.78 -1.73
N GLU A 229 0.41 37.63 -1.12
CA GLU A 229 1.78 37.86 -1.58
C GLU A 229 2.67 36.61 -1.41
N PRO A 230 3.66 36.40 -2.30
CA PRO A 230 4.60 35.27 -2.21
C PRO A 230 5.46 35.39 -0.95
N ASP A 231 5.90 34.23 -0.43
CA ASP A 231 6.76 34.18 0.76
C ASP A 231 8.20 34.57 0.44
N LEU A 232 8.62 34.37 -0.82
CA LEU A 232 9.96 34.66 -1.28
C LEU A 232 9.91 35.14 -2.74
N LEU A 233 10.73 36.14 -3.06
CA LEU A 233 11.02 36.57 -4.41
C LEU A 233 12.45 36.18 -4.74
N LEU A 234 12.63 35.40 -5.80
CA LEU A 234 13.94 34.98 -6.30
C LEU A 234 14.22 35.64 -7.64
N ASP A 235 15.50 35.85 -7.96
CA ASP A 235 15.89 36.27 -9.30
C ASP A 235 15.48 35.20 -10.33
N ASN A 236 15.02 35.67 -11.48
CA ASN A 236 14.59 34.76 -12.53
C ASN A 236 15.81 34.09 -13.19
N PRO A 237 15.89 32.76 -13.24
CA PRO A 237 17.03 32.06 -13.84
C PRO A 237 17.18 32.33 -15.34
N HIS A 238 16.14 32.81 -16.01
CA HIS A 238 16.20 33.19 -17.42
C HIS A 238 16.84 34.57 -17.66
N GLY A 239 17.15 35.32 -16.60
CA GLY A 239 17.94 36.55 -16.67
C GLY A 239 17.28 37.74 -15.96
N ARG A 240 18.09 38.77 -15.71
CA ARG A 240 17.72 39.97 -14.92
C ARG A 240 16.57 40.82 -15.46
N TYR A 241 16.21 40.66 -16.73
CA TYR A 241 15.14 41.44 -17.37
C TYR A 241 13.76 40.77 -17.22
N TYR A 242 13.71 39.52 -16.77
CA TYR A 242 12.45 38.84 -16.50
C TYR A 242 11.94 39.17 -15.10
N ALA A 243 10.62 39.13 -14.92
CA ALA A 243 10.02 39.35 -13.62
C ALA A 243 10.56 38.33 -12.58
N PRO A 244 10.80 38.76 -11.32
CA PRO A 244 11.24 37.87 -10.26
C PRO A 244 10.34 36.65 -10.09
N MET A 245 10.94 35.50 -9.78
CA MET A 245 10.22 34.27 -9.52
C MET A 245 9.52 34.36 -8.16
N LYS A 246 8.19 34.28 -8.19
CA LYS A 246 7.33 34.24 -7.00
C LYS A 246 7.31 32.82 -6.42
N MET A 247 7.76 32.68 -5.18
CA MET A 247 7.85 31.42 -4.46
C MET A 247 6.92 31.42 -3.25
N TYR A 248 6.15 30.36 -3.10
CA TYR A 248 5.17 30.18 -2.02
C TYR A 248 5.56 28.99 -1.17
N ALA A 249 5.49 29.11 0.14
CA ALA A 249 5.70 28.02 1.09
C ALA A 249 4.58 26.99 0.91
N LEU A 250 4.97 25.76 0.56
CA LEU A 250 4.05 24.66 0.28
C LEU A 250 3.08 24.42 1.43
N VAL A 251 3.58 24.52 2.66
CA VAL A 251 2.80 24.39 3.89
C VAL A 251 1.66 25.42 3.96
N ARG A 252 1.93 26.68 3.57
CA ARG A 252 0.91 27.74 3.58
C ARG A 252 -0.17 27.47 2.54
N ILE A 253 0.24 26.96 1.37
CA ILE A 253 -0.67 26.57 0.29
C ILE A 253 -1.56 25.40 0.73
N GLU A 254 -0.98 24.36 1.32
CA GLU A 254 -1.71 23.19 1.79
C GLU A 254 -2.71 23.57 2.90
N ASP A 255 -2.29 24.41 3.84
CA ASP A 255 -3.15 24.91 4.91
C ASP A 255 -4.33 25.72 4.34
N PHE A 256 -4.05 26.63 3.41
CA PHE A 256 -5.06 27.41 2.70
C PHE A 256 -6.05 26.53 1.93
N LEU A 257 -5.56 25.52 1.19
CA LEU A 257 -6.40 24.58 0.45
C LEU A 257 -7.22 23.69 1.39
N SER A 258 -6.67 23.29 2.53
CA SER A 258 -7.40 22.49 3.51
C SER A 258 -8.54 23.29 4.16
N THR A 259 -8.29 24.58 4.43
CA THR A 259 -9.30 25.51 4.97
C THR A 259 -10.43 25.78 3.96
N HIS A 260 -10.12 25.78 2.66
CA HIS A 260 -11.07 26.04 1.58
C HIS A 260 -11.42 24.78 0.77
N ALA A 261 -11.29 23.59 1.37
CA ALA A 261 -11.33 22.33 0.63
C ALA A 261 -12.63 22.11 -0.18
N GLN A 262 -13.79 22.49 0.39
CA GLN A 262 -15.07 22.35 -0.27
C GLN A 262 -15.19 23.28 -1.49
N GLU A 263 -14.96 24.58 -1.30
CA GLU A 263 -15.01 25.57 -2.37
C GLU A 263 -14.01 25.23 -3.50
N TYR A 264 -12.83 24.76 -3.12
CA TYR A 264 -11.80 24.34 -4.05
C TYR A 264 -12.23 23.11 -4.87
N ALA A 265 -12.88 22.13 -4.26
CA ALA A 265 -13.43 20.97 -4.94
C ALA A 265 -14.53 21.35 -5.94
N GLU A 266 -15.49 22.19 -5.53
CA GLU A 266 -16.55 22.70 -6.40
C GLU A 266 -15.98 23.47 -7.60
N TRP A 267 -14.93 24.27 -7.35
CA TRP A 267 -14.23 24.99 -8.41
C TRP A 267 -13.53 24.04 -9.39
N LEU A 268 -12.89 22.98 -8.90
CA LEU A 268 -12.24 21.96 -9.75
C LEU A 268 -13.26 21.24 -10.64
N GLU A 269 -14.43 20.89 -10.12
CA GLU A 269 -15.52 20.31 -10.92
C GLU A 269 -15.97 21.27 -12.03
N GLY A 270 -16.17 22.55 -11.68
CA GLY A 270 -16.52 23.60 -12.64
C GLY A 270 -15.43 23.81 -13.71
N ARG A 271 -14.14 23.69 -13.33
CA ARG A 271 -13.02 23.73 -14.28
C ARG A 271 -13.01 22.51 -15.20
N GLY A 272 -13.26 21.31 -14.67
CA GLY A 272 -13.38 20.09 -15.47
C GLY A 272 -14.42 20.23 -16.58
N LYS A 273 -15.60 20.76 -16.24
CA LYS A 273 -16.66 21.07 -17.23
C LYS A 273 -16.18 22.08 -18.28
N ARG A 274 -15.52 23.17 -17.89
CA ARG A 274 -14.97 24.17 -18.83
C ARG A 274 -13.90 23.59 -19.75
N LEU A 275 -13.00 22.74 -19.24
CA LEU A 275 -11.98 22.07 -20.05
C LEU A 275 -12.60 21.09 -21.04
N ALA A 276 -13.66 20.37 -20.66
CA ALA A 276 -14.38 19.49 -21.57
C ALA A 276 -15.03 20.29 -22.72
N ILE A 277 -15.66 21.43 -22.43
CA ILE A 277 -16.23 22.32 -23.45
C ILE A 277 -15.13 22.87 -24.37
N ALA A 278 -14.02 23.35 -23.81
CA ALA A 278 -12.90 23.87 -24.60
C ALA A 278 -12.33 22.80 -25.54
N ARG A 279 -12.15 21.56 -25.06
CA ARG A 279 -11.71 20.43 -25.90
C ARG A 279 -12.71 20.13 -27.01
N ALA A 280 -14.02 20.16 -26.74
CA ALA A 280 -15.05 19.96 -27.76
C ALA A 280 -15.02 21.06 -28.83
N ILE A 281 -14.76 22.32 -28.46
CA ILE A 281 -14.60 23.43 -29.39
C ILE A 281 -13.36 23.23 -30.28
N VAL A 282 -12.22 22.87 -29.68
CA VAL A 282 -10.98 22.58 -30.44
C VAL A 282 -11.19 21.41 -31.40
N ALA A 283 -11.82 20.32 -30.95
CA ALA A 283 -12.13 19.17 -31.80
C ALA A 283 -13.06 19.55 -32.96
N LYS A 284 -14.08 20.38 -32.72
CA LYS A 284 -14.96 20.90 -33.77
C LYS A 284 -14.19 21.76 -34.78
N SER A 285 -13.31 22.65 -34.31
CA SER A 285 -12.45 23.46 -35.17
C SER A 285 -11.52 22.61 -36.04
N GLN A 286 -10.89 21.59 -35.47
CA GLN A 286 -10.05 20.63 -36.21
C GLN A 286 -10.87 19.84 -37.25
N ALA A 287 -12.06 19.38 -36.89
CA ALA A 287 -12.95 18.68 -37.83
C ALA A 287 -13.39 19.59 -38.98
N THR A 288 -13.70 20.86 -38.71
CA THR A 288 -13.98 21.86 -39.75
C THR A 288 -12.77 22.09 -40.66
N LYS A 289 -11.57 22.21 -40.08
CA LYS A 289 -10.33 22.38 -40.86
C LYS A 289 -10.09 21.17 -41.79
N LEU A 290 -10.19 19.95 -41.26
CA LEU A 290 -10.07 18.72 -42.06
C LEU A 290 -11.12 18.64 -43.17
N ARG A 291 -12.37 19.06 -42.88
CA ARG A 291 -13.43 19.13 -43.89
C ARG A 291 -13.09 20.12 -45.00
N ILE A 292 -12.60 21.32 -44.66
CA ILE A 292 -12.17 22.34 -45.64
C ILE A 292 -11.00 21.81 -46.47
N GLU A 293 -9.99 21.20 -45.83
CA GLU A 293 -8.85 20.60 -46.52
C GLU A 293 -9.29 19.50 -47.48
N THR A 294 -10.21 18.62 -47.05
CA THR A 294 -10.75 17.53 -47.87
C THR A 294 -11.54 18.06 -49.05
N GLN A 295 -12.41 19.05 -48.83
CA GLN A 295 -13.17 19.71 -49.88
C GLN A 295 -12.24 20.41 -50.88
N THR A 296 -11.21 21.11 -50.39
CA THR A 296 -10.22 21.77 -51.23
C THR A 296 -9.47 20.76 -52.09
N GLN A 297 -9.04 19.63 -51.52
CA GLN A 297 -8.41 18.54 -52.27
C GLN A 297 -9.35 17.98 -53.35
N GLN A 298 -10.62 17.75 -53.04
CA GLN A 298 -11.62 17.27 -54.00
C GLN A 298 -11.86 18.28 -55.13
N CYS A 299 -11.96 19.58 -54.82
CA CYS A 299 -12.10 20.64 -55.81
C CYS A 299 -10.85 20.77 -56.71
N LEU A 300 -9.64 20.61 -56.15
CA LEU A 300 -8.39 20.61 -56.93
C LEU A 300 -8.22 19.35 -57.78
N GLN A 301 -8.79 18.22 -57.37
CA GLN A 301 -8.80 16.97 -58.14
C GLN A 301 -9.89 16.92 -59.21
N CYS A 302 -10.97 17.70 -59.05
CA CYS A 302 -12.01 17.89 -60.06
C CYS A 302 -11.36 18.56 -61.28
N ALA A 303 -11.19 17.78 -62.35
CA ALA A 303 -10.40 18.09 -63.51
C ALA A 303 -10.98 19.17 -64.44
N SER A 304 -11.53 20.27 -63.92
CA SER A 304 -11.88 21.45 -64.73
C SER A 304 -10.65 22.35 -64.93
N HIS A 305 -9.67 21.78 -65.64
CA HIS A 305 -8.83 22.55 -66.58
C HIS A 305 -9.64 23.02 -67.80
N SER A 306 -10.95 22.82 -67.82
CA SER A 306 -11.85 23.47 -68.76
C SER A 306 -11.92 24.96 -68.43
N ALA A 307 -11.00 25.70 -69.03
CA ALA A 307 -11.28 27.03 -69.53
C ALA A 307 -12.60 26.97 -70.33
N LEU A 308 -13.72 27.13 -69.65
CA LEU A 308 -14.97 27.50 -70.31
C LEU A 308 -14.68 28.83 -71.01
N LEU A 309 -15.05 28.94 -72.29
CA LEU A 309 -14.80 30.10 -73.17
C LEU A 309 -15.37 31.44 -72.64
N GLY A 310 -15.94 31.49 -71.43
CA GLY A 310 -16.42 32.67 -70.72
C GLY A 310 -15.84 32.88 -69.31
N GLY A 311 -14.82 32.12 -68.87
CA GLY A 311 -13.97 32.49 -67.73
C GLY A 311 -14.59 32.51 -66.32
N THR A 312 -15.44 31.55 -65.95
CA THR A 312 -15.91 31.43 -64.55
C THR A 312 -15.08 30.41 -63.78
N CYS A 313 -14.22 30.89 -62.86
CA CYS A 313 -13.55 30.06 -61.87
C CYS A 313 -14.58 29.34 -61.00
N CYS A 314 -14.39 28.04 -60.77
CA CYS A 314 -15.15 27.30 -59.76
C CYS A 314 -14.86 27.94 -58.39
N ALA A 315 -15.81 28.70 -57.84
CA ALA A 315 -15.64 29.35 -56.56
C ALA A 315 -15.65 28.27 -55.46
N ILE A 316 -14.50 28.08 -54.80
CA ILE A 316 -14.42 27.27 -53.59
C ILE A 316 -15.30 27.97 -52.54
N TYR A 317 -16.44 27.38 -52.21
CA TYR A 317 -17.24 27.81 -51.06
C TYR A 317 -16.81 26.99 -49.84
N PRO A 318 -15.95 27.53 -48.95
CA PRO A 318 -15.41 26.79 -47.79
C PRO A 318 -16.47 26.39 -46.75
N LEU A 319 -17.73 26.80 -46.93
CA LEU A 319 -18.85 26.49 -46.03
C LEU A 319 -19.97 25.66 -46.70
N GLY A 320 -19.75 25.17 -47.93
CA GLY A 320 -20.79 24.61 -48.78
C GLY A 320 -21.67 25.70 -49.41
N LEU A 321 -22.37 25.37 -50.50
CA LEU A 321 -23.36 26.27 -51.08
C LEU A 321 -24.50 26.46 -50.05
N PRO A 322 -24.94 27.71 -49.79
CA PRO A 322 -26.07 27.93 -48.90
C PRO A 322 -27.32 27.13 -49.36
N THR A 323 -28.13 26.70 -48.40
CA THR A 323 -29.41 26.04 -48.69
C THR A 323 -30.28 26.98 -49.52
N GLY A 324 -30.64 26.56 -50.75
CA GLY A 324 -31.42 27.37 -51.68
C GLY A 324 -30.66 27.94 -52.88
N VAL A 325 -29.37 27.59 -53.07
CA VAL A 325 -28.69 27.89 -54.33
C VAL A 325 -29.33 27.08 -55.47
N PRO A 326 -29.76 27.72 -56.58
CA PRO A 326 -30.38 27.04 -57.71
C PRO A 326 -29.49 25.91 -58.26
N LEU A 327 -30.10 24.82 -58.71
CA LEU A 327 -29.39 23.67 -59.29
C LEU A 327 -28.47 24.05 -60.46
N GLU A 328 -28.74 25.19 -61.10
CA GLU A 328 -28.00 25.76 -62.22
C GLU A 328 -26.60 26.28 -61.83
N CYS A 329 -26.33 26.49 -60.53
CA CYS A 329 -25.01 26.89 -60.03
C CYS A 329 -24.15 25.72 -59.56
N TYR A 330 -24.61 24.47 -59.74
CA TYR A 330 -23.77 23.31 -59.49
C TYR A 330 -22.72 23.20 -60.59
N CYS A 331 -21.48 22.94 -60.19
CA CYS A 331 -20.45 22.55 -61.13
C CYS A 331 -21.00 21.35 -61.95
N PRO A 332 -20.97 21.38 -63.29
CA PRO A 332 -21.52 20.29 -64.11
C PRO A 332 -20.81 18.95 -63.87
N ASP A 333 -19.60 18.97 -63.30
CA ASP A 333 -18.84 17.78 -62.89
C ASP A 333 -19.16 17.32 -61.45
N PHE A 334 -19.96 18.09 -60.69
CA PHE A 334 -20.44 17.69 -59.37
C PHE A 334 -21.65 16.77 -59.53
N HIS A 335 -21.39 15.47 -59.60
CA HIS A 335 -22.45 14.48 -59.40
C HIS A 335 -22.66 14.28 -57.90
N PRO A 336 -23.85 14.57 -57.34
CA PRO A 336 -24.15 14.11 -55.99
C PRO A 336 -23.99 12.58 -56.00
N ARG A 337 -23.23 12.03 -55.04
CA ARG A 337 -23.22 10.58 -54.84
C ARG A 337 -24.67 10.18 -54.65
N ALA A 338 -25.21 9.41 -55.60
CA ALA A 338 -26.55 8.86 -55.52
C ALA A 338 -26.70 8.23 -54.14
N GLU A 339 -27.66 8.74 -53.36
CA GLU A 339 -28.06 8.13 -52.11
C GLU A 339 -28.59 6.74 -52.45
N HIS A 340 -27.75 5.72 -52.21
CA HIS A 340 -28.26 4.38 -52.03
C HIS A 340 -29.01 4.37 -50.70
N LEU A 341 -30.34 4.24 -50.82
CA LEU A 341 -31.27 3.78 -49.79
C LEU A 341 -30.69 2.62 -48.97
#